data_AF-A0A537LGW8-F1
#
_entry.id   AF-A0A537LGW8-F1
#
_cell.length_a   1.000
_cell.length_b   1.000
_cell.length_c   1.000
_cell.angle_alpha   90.00
_cell.angle_beta   90.00
_cell.angle_gamma   90.00
#
_symmetry.space_group_name_H-M   'P 1'
#
loop_
_entity.id
_entity.type
_entity.pdbx_description
1 polymer ?
#
loop_
_entity_poly.entity_id
_entity_poly.type
_entity_poly.pdbx_seq_one_letter_code
_entity_poly.pdbx_strand_id
1 'polypeptide(L)'
;ELAHAVLGHGTLVASEEPGRTPVLLEPARQMREREAKSFAAELLMPAAKVRLAFQRQHPIILRALGSEERAQAARTVIADLAREFRVSQQAMRIRLTELGLLT
;
A
#
# COMPACT_ATOMS: atom_id res chain seq x y z
N GLU A 1 2.67 -12.50 7.08
CA GLU A 1 3.88 -13.18 7.61
C GLU A 1 5.16 -12.32 7.64
N LEU A 2 5.79 -11.93 6.51
CA LEU A 2 7.11 -11.27 6.54
C LEU A 2 7.15 -9.91 7.29
N ALA A 3 6.12 -9.07 7.12
CA ALA A 3 6.04 -7.77 7.78
C ALA A 3 5.96 -7.86 9.32
N HIS A 4 5.25 -8.87 9.84
CA HIS A 4 5.18 -9.12 11.28
C HIS A 4 6.50 -9.65 11.83
N ALA A 5 7.25 -10.43 11.05
CA ALA A 5 8.55 -10.97 11.45
C ALA A 5 9.67 -9.91 11.50
N VAL A 6 9.61 -8.90 10.62
CA VAL A 6 10.62 -7.82 10.57
C VAL A 6 10.36 -6.74 11.63
N LEU A 7 9.11 -6.39 11.90
CA LEU A 7 8.75 -5.41 12.92
C LEU A 7 8.79 -5.97 14.37
N GLY A 8 8.82 -7.30 14.53
CA GLY A 8 8.92 -7.96 15.83
C GLY A 8 10.30 -7.95 16.50
N HIS A 9 11.35 -7.48 15.82
CA HIS A 9 12.73 -7.52 16.33
C HIS A 9 13.25 -6.20 16.93
N GLY A 10 12.44 -5.13 16.98
CA GLY A 10 12.91 -3.81 17.45
C GLY A 10 12.82 -3.56 18.95
N THR A 11 11.95 -4.26 19.68
CA THR A 11 11.80 -4.12 21.13
C THR A 11 11.42 -5.46 21.74
N LEU A 12 12.43 -6.30 21.99
CA LEU A 12 12.36 -7.37 22.97
C LEU A 12 12.18 -6.75 24.35
N VAL A 13 10.95 -6.36 24.69
CA VAL A 13 10.54 -6.37 26.10
C VAL A 13 10.44 -7.85 26.45
N ALA A 14 11.40 -8.32 27.23
CA ALA A 14 11.45 -9.65 27.78
C ALA A 14 10.11 -9.96 28.47
N SER A 15 9.24 -10.71 27.79
CA SER A 15 8.12 -11.37 28.41
C SER A 15 8.63 -12.73 28.85
N GLU A 16 9.11 -12.80 30.09
CA GLU A 16 9.19 -14.06 30.82
C GLU A 16 7.75 -14.58 30.96
N GLU A 17 7.33 -15.51 30.07
CA GLU A 17 6.34 -16.58 30.30
C GLU A 17 5.75 -17.08 28.96
N PRO A 18 5.99 -18.34 28.56
CA PRO A 18 5.33 -18.93 27.39
C PRO A 18 3.91 -19.35 27.75
N GLY A 19 2.90 -18.75 27.10
CA GLY A 19 1.51 -19.22 27.17
C GLY A 19 0.41 -18.16 27.21
N ARG A 20 0.73 -16.87 27.33
CA ARG A 20 -0.28 -15.80 27.29
C ARG A 20 -0.34 -15.17 25.91
N THR A 21 -1.45 -15.34 25.18
CA THR A 21 -1.83 -14.45 24.10
C THR A 21 -2.05 -13.05 24.71
N PRO A 22 -1.23 -12.04 24.39
CA PRO A 22 -1.48 -10.70 24.89
C PRO A 22 -2.77 -10.20 24.25
N VAL A 23 -3.83 -10.08 25.05
CA VAL A 23 -5.08 -9.43 24.65
C VAL A 23 -4.76 -7.94 24.49
N LEU A 24 -4.35 -7.56 23.29
CA LEU A 24 -4.18 -6.16 22.94
C LEU A 24 -5.57 -5.52 22.93
N LEU A 25 -5.71 -4.41 23.65
CA LEU A 25 -6.89 -3.55 23.55
C LEU A 25 -7.11 -3.19 22.07
N GLU A 26 -8.35 -3.32 21.60
CA GLU A 26 -8.74 -3.16 20.18
C GLU A 26 -8.12 -1.94 19.46
N PRO A 27 -7.98 -0.74 20.08
CA PRO A 27 -7.31 0.40 19.43
C PRO A 27 -5.83 0.15 19.11
N ALA A 28 -5.10 -0.51 19.99
CA ALA A 28 -3.68 -0.80 19.81
C ALA A 28 -3.45 -1.88 18.73
N ARG A 29 -4.39 -2.83 18.60
CA ARG A 29 -4.39 -3.83 17.52
C ARG A 29 -4.56 -3.16 16.15
N GLN A 30 -5.52 -2.24 16.02
CA GLN A 30 -5.78 -1.52 14.77
C GLN A 30 -4.58 -0.68 14.31
N MET A 31 -3.84 -0.05 15.23
CA MET A 31 -2.62 0.68 14.89
C MET A 31 -1.54 -0.23 14.31
N ARG A 32 -1.25 -1.37 14.97
CA ARG A 32 -0.24 -2.33 14.48
C ARG A 32 -0.61 -2.94 13.13
N GLU A 33 -1.89 -3.22 12.90
CA GLU A 33 -2.36 -3.71 11.60
C GLU A 33 -2.19 -2.66 10.49
N ARG A 34 -2.39 -1.38 10.80
CA ARG A 34 -2.13 -0.28 9.84
C ARG A 34 -0.63 -0.18 9.53
N GLU A 35 0.23 -0.23 10.55
CA GLU A 35 1.69 -0.20 10.37
C GLU A 35 2.18 -1.39 9.53
N ALA A 36 1.68 -2.60 9.80
CA ALA A 36 2.02 -3.80 9.02
C ALA A 36 1.57 -3.67 7.56
N LYS A 37 0.38 -3.10 7.32
CA LYS A 37 -0.14 -2.85 5.95
C LYS A 37 0.71 -1.80 5.23
N SER A 38 1.04 -0.68 5.87
CA SER A 38 1.91 0.35 5.29
C SER A 38 3.30 -0.20 4.97
N PHE A 39 3.87 -1.02 5.85
CA PHE A 39 5.16 -1.67 5.60
C PHE A 39 5.08 -2.63 4.41
N ALA A 40 4.06 -3.48 4.34
CA ALA A 40 3.86 -4.36 3.20
C ALA A 40 3.66 -3.59 1.89
N ALA A 41 2.94 -2.46 1.93
CA ALA A 41 2.76 -1.59 0.78
C ALA A 41 4.08 -0.96 0.33
N GLU A 42 4.96 -0.54 1.24
CA GLU A 42 6.28 -0.02 0.87
C GLU A 42 7.17 -1.13 0.27
N LEU A 43 7.13 -2.33 0.84
CA LEU A 43 7.92 -3.46 0.34
C LEU A 43 7.51 -3.89 -1.08
N LEU A 44 6.20 -4.00 -1.33
CA LEU A 44 5.65 -4.45 -2.61
C LEU A 44 5.59 -3.31 -3.65
N MET A 45 5.29 -2.10 -3.19
CA MET A 45 5.05 -0.92 -4.02
C MET A 45 5.81 0.29 -3.46
N PRO A 46 7.16 0.31 -3.60
CA PRO A 46 7.99 1.39 -3.05
C PRO A 46 7.56 2.75 -3.59
N ALA A 47 7.40 3.73 -2.69
CA ALA A 47 6.79 5.01 -3.03
C ALA A 47 7.51 5.72 -4.21
N ALA A 48 8.84 5.73 -4.18
CA ALA A 48 9.65 6.35 -5.23
C ALA A 48 9.45 5.69 -6.60
N LYS A 49 9.39 4.35 -6.64
CA LYS A 49 9.18 3.59 -7.88
C LYS A 49 7.78 3.77 -8.44
N VAL A 50 6.76 3.75 -7.56
CA VAL A 50 5.37 3.99 -7.95
C VAL A 50 5.21 5.40 -8.50
N ARG A 51 5.77 6.43 -7.86
CA ARG A 51 5.72 7.82 -8.34
C ARG A 51 6.36 7.95 -9.73
N LEU A 52 7.54 7.39 -9.92
CA LEU A 52 8.22 7.40 -11.22
C LEU A 52 7.40 6.68 -12.30
N ALA A 53 6.88 5.48 -11.99
CA ALA A 53 6.08 4.71 -12.93
C ALA A 53 4.77 5.43 -13.29
N PHE A 54 4.10 6.01 -12.30
CA PHE A 54 2.89 6.82 -12.50
C PHE A 54 3.17 8.03 -13.37
N GLN A 55 4.26 8.78 -13.13
CA GLN A 55 4.63 9.94 -13.96
C GLN A 55 4.79 9.59 -15.44
N ARG A 56 5.32 8.40 -15.78
CA ARG A 56 5.43 7.94 -17.17
C ARG A 56 4.07 7.75 -17.85
N GLN A 57 3.04 7.37 -17.09
CA GLN A 57 1.70 7.06 -17.61
C GLN A 57 0.67 8.18 -17.39
N HIS A 58 0.94 9.11 -16.47
CA HIS A 58 0.06 10.23 -16.11
C HIS A 58 -0.41 11.08 -17.31
N PRO A 59 0.38 11.31 -18.38
CA PRO A 59 -0.10 12.01 -19.56
C PRO A 59 -1.34 11.39 -20.21
N ILE A 60 -1.59 10.08 -20.04
CA ILE A 60 -2.79 9.39 -20.56
C ILE A 60 -4.04 9.98 -19.90
N ILE A 61 -4.01 10.21 -18.59
CA ILE A 61 -5.12 10.79 -17.83
C ILE A 61 -5.30 12.26 -18.19
N LEU A 62 -4.20 13.01 -18.32
CA LEU A 62 -4.26 14.45 -18.65
C LEU A 62 -4.79 14.74 -20.06
N ARG A 63 -4.61 13.81 -21.01
CA ARG A 63 -5.10 13.95 -22.39
C ARG A 63 -6.59 13.65 -22.54
N ALA A 64 -7.22 13.00 -21.55
CA ALA A 64 -8.64 12.70 -21.58
C ALA A 64 -9.46 13.97 -21.32
N LEU A 65 -10.37 14.29 -22.24
CA LEU A 65 -11.12 15.54 -22.24
C LEU A 65 -12.44 15.39 -21.46
N GLY A 66 -13.04 14.19 -21.50
CA GLY A 66 -14.26 13.84 -20.76
C GLY A 66 -14.02 13.39 -19.32
N SER A 67 -15.05 13.47 -18.47
CA SER A 67 -15.02 12.86 -17.12
C SER A 67 -14.97 11.33 -17.20
N GLU A 68 -15.77 10.73 -18.08
CA GLU A 68 -15.78 9.27 -18.30
C GLU A 68 -14.47 8.78 -18.92
N GLU A 69 -13.93 9.50 -19.90
CA GLU A 69 -12.64 9.21 -20.49
C GLU A 69 -11.51 9.27 -19.45
N ARG A 70 -11.52 10.27 -18.57
CA ARG A 70 -10.56 10.37 -17.45
C ARG A 70 -10.68 9.20 -16.49
N ALA A 71 -11.91 8.81 -16.15
CA ALA A 71 -12.14 7.65 -15.29
C ALA A 71 -11.64 6.35 -15.95
N GLN A 72 -11.85 6.18 -17.25
CA GLN A 72 -11.33 5.03 -17.98
C GLN A 72 -9.81 5.05 -18.10
N ALA A 73 -9.20 6.20 -18.39
CA ALA A 73 -7.76 6.38 -18.42
C ALA A 73 -7.13 6.05 -17.06
N ALA A 74 -7.72 6.52 -15.96
CA ALA A 74 -7.27 6.19 -14.62
C ALA A 74 -7.35 4.68 -14.35
N ARG A 75 -8.44 4.01 -14.74
CA ARG A 75 -8.56 2.55 -14.64
C ARG A 75 -7.46 1.81 -15.43
N THR A 76 -7.13 2.27 -16.64
CA THR A 76 -6.05 1.68 -17.44
C THR A 76 -4.69 1.85 -16.75
N VAL A 77 -4.37 3.06 -16.27
CA VAL A 77 -3.12 3.33 -15.55
C VAL A 77 -3.01 2.47 -14.28
N ILE A 78 -4.10 2.33 -13.51
CA ILE A 78 -4.13 1.46 -12.34
C ILE A 78 -3.86 -0.01 -12.73
N ALA A 79 -4.49 -0.49 -13.81
CA ALA A 79 -4.32 -1.87 -14.27
C ALA A 79 -2.88 -2.16 -14.72
N ASP A 80 -2.27 -1.24 -15.45
CA ASP A 80 -0.91 -1.40 -15.94
C ASP A 80 0.13 -1.34 -14.82
N LEU A 81 -0.01 -0.40 -13.88
CA LEU A 81 0.84 -0.34 -12.69
C LEU A 81 0.65 -1.57 -11.80
N ALA A 82 -0.59 -2.04 -11.59
CA ALA A 82 -0.83 -3.26 -10.82
C ALA A 82 -0.13 -4.47 -11.45
N ARG A 83 -0.12 -4.57 -12.77
CA ARG A 83 0.61 -5.60 -13.51
C ARG A 83 2.12 -5.46 -13.35
N GLU A 84 2.68 -4.25 -13.48
CA GLU A 84 4.11 -3.97 -13.32
C GLU A 84 4.63 -4.38 -11.94
N PHE A 85 3.87 -4.05 -10.88
CA PHE A 85 4.21 -4.36 -9.49
C PHE A 85 3.71 -5.73 -9.00
N ARG A 86 3.01 -6.50 -9.86
CA ARG A 86 2.42 -7.82 -9.55
C ARG A 86 1.52 -7.82 -8.32
N VAL A 87 0.66 -6.82 -8.21
CA VAL A 87 -0.34 -6.67 -7.14
C VAL A 87 -1.76 -6.64 -7.70
N SER A 88 -2.77 -6.68 -6.84
CA SER A 88 -4.15 -6.45 -7.28
C SER A 88 -4.35 -4.99 -7.68
N GLN A 89 -5.28 -4.73 -8.61
CA GLN A 89 -5.66 -3.37 -9.00
C GLN A 89 -6.16 -2.55 -7.80
N GLN A 90 -6.88 -3.19 -6.88
CA GLN A 90 -7.38 -2.54 -5.67
C GLN A 90 -6.23 -2.14 -4.73
N ALA A 91 -5.19 -2.97 -4.56
CA ALA A 91 -4.02 -2.61 -3.77
C ALA A 91 -3.25 -1.43 -4.38
N MET A 92 -3.06 -1.43 -5.70
CA MET A 92 -2.45 -0.31 -6.42
C MET A 92 -3.28 0.97 -6.28
N ARG A 93 -4.61 0.89 -6.41
CA ARG A 93 -5.50 2.05 -6.22
C ARG A 93 -5.34 2.66 -4.83
N ILE A 94 -5.39 1.84 -3.78
CA ILE A 94 -5.18 2.28 -2.39
C ILE A 94 -3.82 2.99 -2.28
N ARG A 95 -2.76 2.38 -2.81
CA ARG A 95 -1.42 2.93 -2.76
C ARG A 95 -1.30 4.28 -3.46
N LEU A 96 -1.90 4.44 -4.63
CA LEU A 96 -1.91 5.70 -5.37
C LEU A 96 -2.67 6.80 -4.62
N THR A 97 -3.79 6.46 -3.96
CA THR A 97 -4.51 7.39 -3.08
C THR A 97 -3.68 7.78 -1.86
N GLU A 98 -3.05 6.82 -1.16
CA GLU A 98 -2.14 7.09 -0.02
C GLU A 98 -0.97 8.01 -0.40
N LEU A 99 -0.47 7.89 -1.63
CA LEU A 99 0.62 8.73 -2.15
C LEU A 99 0.16 10.09 -2.68
N GLY A 100 -1.16 10.36 -2.70
CA GLY A 100 -1.76 11.59 -3.24
C GLY A 100 -1.65 11.71 -4.76
N LEU A 101 -1.57 10.58 -5.48
CA LEU A 101 -1.45 10.53 -6.94
C LEU A 101 -2.80 10.37 -7.65
N LEU A 102 -3.81 9.91 -6.93
CA LEU A 102 -5.20 9.82 -7.37
C LEU A 102 -6.11 10.44 -6.30
N THR A 103 -7.12 11.17 -6.76
CA THR A 103 -8.20 11.75 -5.96
C THR A 103 -9.50 11.03 -6.23
#